data_AF-A0A7J9Y543-F1
#
_entry.id   AF-A0A7J9Y543-F1
#
_cell.length_a   1.000
_cell.length_b   1.000
_cell.length_c   1.000
_cell.angle_alpha   90.00
_cell.angle_beta   90.00
_cell.angle_gamma   90.00
#
_symmetry.space_group_name_H-M   'P 1'
#
loop_
_entity.id
_entity.type
_entity.pdbx_description
1 polymer ?
#
loop_
_entity_poly.entity_id
_entity_poly.type
_entity_poly.pdbx_seq_one_letter_code
_entity_poly.pdbx_strand_id
1 'polypeptide(L)'
;MTTYKVHVTREDEHWLADVPDVPGAHTHARSLAGLRRAVREVITLMADYADSAVDDEDAFDIVFGFDFADDDMDSMITAIRELRAQVDQAQRRLAELTPSALHALDSEGLSVRDEAEVLGLSHQRVQQLRQELQDA
;
A
#
# COMPACT_ATOMS: atom_id res chain seq x y z
N MET A 1 -18.18 5.06 -0.23
CA MET A 1 -17.22 6.10 0.18
C MET A 1 -16.86 6.89 -1.07
N THR A 2 -16.81 8.22 -1.00
CA THR A 2 -16.36 9.04 -2.13
C THR A 2 -14.84 9.00 -2.19
N THR A 3 -14.27 8.86 -3.39
CA THR A 3 -12.81 8.86 -3.58
C THR A 3 -12.40 10.08 -4.41
N TYR A 4 -11.55 10.93 -3.83
CA TYR A 4 -10.99 12.09 -4.51
C TYR A 4 -9.63 11.77 -5.13
N LYS A 5 -9.46 12.10 -6.41
CA LYS A 5 -8.16 12.04 -7.07
C LYS A 5 -7.44 13.37 -6.88
N VAL A 6 -6.16 13.30 -6.56
CA VAL A 6 -5.33 14.49 -6.29
C VAL A 6 -4.11 14.45 -7.18
N HIS A 7 -3.90 15.49 -7.97
CA HIS A 7 -2.68 15.67 -8.76
C HIS A 7 -1.67 16.42 -7.94
N VAL A 8 -0.49 15.81 -7.75
CA VAL A 8 0.60 16.37 -6.96
C VAL A 8 1.78 16.69 -7.87
N THR A 9 2.16 17.96 -7.90
CA THR A 9 3.36 18.44 -8.57
C THR A 9 4.35 19.00 -7.54
N ARG A 10 5.59 19.22 -7.98
CA ARG A 10 6.62 19.89 -7.17
C ARG A 10 7.14 21.12 -7.91
N GLU A 11 7.04 22.27 -7.25
CA GLU A 11 7.63 23.53 -7.71
C GLU A 11 8.55 24.06 -6.61
N ASP A 12 9.83 24.28 -6.97
CA ASP A 12 10.88 24.67 -6.02
C ASP A 12 10.94 23.77 -4.76
N GLU A 13 10.70 24.35 -3.59
CA GLU A 13 10.68 23.67 -2.29
C GLU A 13 9.26 23.29 -1.81
N HIS A 14 8.27 23.44 -2.69
CA HIS A 14 6.86 23.23 -2.36
C HIS A 14 6.26 22.09 -3.17
N TRP A 15 5.42 21.30 -2.49
CA TRP A 15 4.49 20.39 -3.12
C TRP A 15 3.17 21.09 -3.32
N LEU A 16 2.58 20.93 -4.48
CA LEU A 16 1.29 21.49 -4.84
C LEU A 16 0.32 20.33 -5.01
N ALA A 17 -0.93 20.54 -4.65
CA ALA A 17 -2.00 19.58 -4.82
C ALA A 17 -3.21 20.25 -5.46
N ASP A 18 -3.76 19.58 -6.46
CA ASP A 18 -4.98 19.94 -7.18
C ASP A 18 -5.99 18.80 -7.03
N VAL A 19 -7.24 19.12 -6.68
CA VAL A 19 -8.33 18.14 -6.57
C VAL A 19 -9.39 18.44 -7.64
N PRO A 20 -9.31 17.82 -8.84
CA PRO A 20 -10.15 18.22 -9.99
C PRO A 20 -11.66 18.09 -9.72
N ASP A 21 -12.04 17.10 -8.91
CA ASP A 21 -13.44 16.83 -8.58
C ASP A 21 -14.02 17.84 -7.57
N VAL A 22 -13.20 18.71 -6.99
CA VAL A 22 -13.61 19.74 -6.01
C VAL A 22 -13.19 21.13 -6.53
N PRO A 23 -14.11 21.89 -7.16
CA PRO A 23 -13.77 23.17 -7.78
C PRO A 23 -13.08 24.15 -6.82
N GLY A 24 -11.87 24.60 -7.19
CA GLY A 24 -11.09 25.55 -6.41
C GLY A 24 -10.30 24.93 -5.26
N ALA A 25 -10.36 23.61 -5.06
CA ALA A 25 -9.54 22.92 -4.08
C ALA A 25 -8.12 22.72 -4.60
N HIS A 26 -7.29 23.74 -4.32
CA HIS A 26 -5.86 23.70 -4.53
C HIS A 26 -5.15 24.05 -3.22
N THR A 27 -4.06 23.37 -2.92
CA THR A 27 -3.28 23.62 -1.70
C THR A 27 -1.81 23.31 -1.91
N HIS A 28 -0.97 23.70 -0.97
CA HIS A 28 0.46 23.45 -1.05
C HIS A 28 1.09 23.25 0.34
N ALA A 29 2.21 22.56 0.39
CA ALA A 29 2.99 22.37 1.62
C ALA A 29 4.47 22.12 1.31
N ARG A 30 5.35 22.34 2.29
CA ARG A 30 6.79 22.06 2.15
C ARG A 30 7.16 20.58 2.27
N SER A 31 6.22 19.74 2.70
CA SER A 31 6.42 18.29 2.85
C SER A 31 5.17 17.54 2.40
N LEU A 32 5.35 16.31 1.92
CA LEU A 32 4.22 15.46 1.52
C LEU A 32 3.29 15.12 2.70
N ALA A 33 3.82 15.00 3.91
CA ALA A 33 3.00 14.79 5.11
C ALA A 33 2.11 16.02 5.37
N GLY A 34 2.68 17.22 5.28
CA GLY A 34 1.91 18.46 5.38
C GLY A 34 0.89 18.59 4.25
N LEU A 35 1.26 18.21 3.02
CA LEU A 35 0.38 18.26 1.87
C LEU A 35 -0.84 17.35 2.04
N ARG A 36 -0.64 16.12 2.53
CA ARG A 36 -1.75 15.17 2.78
C ARG A 36 -2.77 15.74 3.76
N ARG A 37 -2.29 16.40 4.82
CA ARG A 37 -3.17 17.09 5.77
C ARG A 37 -3.90 18.26 5.11
N ALA A 38 -3.16 19.13 4.42
CA ALA A 38 -3.73 20.30 3.76
C ALA A 38 -4.77 19.93 2.69
N VAL A 39 -4.59 18.79 2.01
CA VAL A 39 -5.54 18.23 1.04
C VAL A 39 -6.84 17.79 1.72
N ARG A 40 -6.75 17.11 2.88
CA ARG A 40 -7.95 16.76 3.66
C ARG A 40 -8.68 17.99 4.17
N GLU A 41 -7.95 19.00 4.63
CA GLU A 41 -8.51 20.27 5.09
C GLU A 41 -9.25 21.00 3.95
N VAL A 42 -8.63 21.14 2.77
CA VAL A 42 -9.27 21.83 1.63
C VAL A 42 -10.46 21.06 1.07
N ILE A 43 -10.42 19.72 1.01
CA ILE A 43 -11.58 18.90 0.60
C ILE A 43 -12.71 19.05 1.62
N THR A 44 -12.41 18.97 2.92
CA THR A 44 -13.42 19.09 3.99
C THR A 44 -14.14 20.42 3.87
N LEU A 45 -13.38 21.52 3.72
CA LEU A 45 -13.92 22.86 3.60
C LEU A 45 -14.73 23.05 2.30
N MET A 46 -14.17 22.66 1.16
CA MET A 46 -14.72 23.00 -0.15
C MET A 46 -15.87 22.07 -0.58
N ALA A 47 -15.91 20.84 -0.06
CA ALA A 47 -16.98 19.87 -0.30
C ALA A 47 -18.03 19.82 0.83
N ASP A 48 -17.99 20.80 1.75
CA ASP A 48 -18.98 20.99 2.84
C ASP A 48 -19.15 19.76 3.75
N TYR A 49 -18.03 19.10 4.07
CA TYR A 49 -18.00 18.07 5.12
C TYR A 49 -17.95 18.72 6.50
N ALA A 50 -18.36 17.98 7.54
CA ALA A 50 -18.15 18.40 8.92
C ALA A 50 -16.64 18.53 9.23
N ASP A 51 -16.26 19.49 10.08
CA ASP A 51 -14.85 19.72 10.46
C ASP A 51 -14.13 18.46 10.98
N SER A 52 -14.87 17.54 11.62
CA SER A 52 -14.34 16.26 12.10
C SER A 52 -13.85 15.36 10.97
N ALA A 53 -14.31 15.57 9.73
CA ALA A 53 -13.90 14.79 8.56
C ALA A 53 -12.41 14.92 8.24
N VAL A 54 -11.73 15.99 8.69
CA VAL A 54 -10.29 16.17 8.49
C VAL A 54 -9.50 15.02 9.13
N ASP A 55 -9.89 14.59 10.34
CA ASP A 55 -9.20 13.56 11.10
C ASP A 55 -9.93 12.18 11.03
N ASP A 56 -11.07 12.11 10.35
CA ASP A 56 -11.81 10.87 10.09
C ASP A 56 -11.37 10.24 8.77
N GLU A 57 -10.65 9.11 8.85
CA GLU A 57 -10.19 8.36 7.67
C GLU A 57 -11.35 7.75 6.86
N ASP A 58 -12.49 7.50 7.50
CA ASP A 58 -13.67 6.87 6.88
C ASP A 58 -14.63 7.89 6.23
N ALA A 59 -14.37 9.20 6.40
CA ALA A 59 -15.21 10.24 5.79
C ALA A 59 -15.14 10.22 4.26
N PHE A 60 -13.94 10.00 3.70
CA PHE A 60 -13.67 9.89 2.26
C PHE A 60 -12.27 9.35 1.98
N ASP A 61 -12.10 8.74 0.80
CA ASP A 61 -10.82 8.26 0.29
C ASP A 61 -10.08 9.33 -0.51
N ILE A 62 -8.76 9.28 -0.50
CA ILE A 62 -7.91 10.11 -1.35
C ILE A 62 -6.88 9.24 -2.08
N VAL A 63 -6.79 9.41 -3.40
CA VAL A 63 -5.76 8.81 -4.24
C VAL A 63 -4.85 9.90 -4.80
N PHE A 64 -3.58 9.86 -4.43
CA PHE A 64 -2.56 10.82 -4.88
C PHE A 64 -1.85 10.31 -6.15
N GLY A 65 -2.03 11.02 -7.26
CA GLY A 65 -1.18 10.97 -8.44
C GLY A 65 -0.03 11.96 -8.29
N PHE A 66 1.17 11.56 -8.70
CA PHE A 66 2.36 12.41 -8.65
C PHE A 66 2.86 12.59 -10.06
N ASP A 67 2.97 13.84 -10.49
CA ASP A 67 3.45 14.23 -11.81
C ASP A 67 4.80 14.92 -11.60
N PHE A 68 5.88 14.26 -12.04
CA PHE A 68 7.22 14.84 -12.02
C PHE A 68 7.54 15.41 -13.40
N ALA A 69 8.31 16.50 -13.48
CA ALA A 69 8.65 17.13 -14.76
C ALA A 69 9.57 16.28 -15.67
N ASP A 70 10.02 15.12 -15.17
CA ASP A 70 10.94 14.20 -15.83
C ASP A 70 10.22 12.88 -16.10
N ASP A 71 9.87 12.63 -17.37
CA ASP A 71 9.12 11.46 -17.82
C ASP A 71 9.83 10.13 -17.49
N ASP A 72 11.17 10.13 -17.42
CA ASP A 72 11.95 8.95 -17.04
C ASP A 72 11.76 8.64 -15.54
N MET A 73 11.65 9.68 -14.71
CA MET A 73 11.36 9.55 -13.28
C MET A 73 9.96 8.98 -13.03
N ASP A 74 8.95 9.50 -13.73
CA ASP A 74 7.58 9.00 -13.65
C ASP A 74 7.48 7.52 -14.04
N SER A 75 8.18 7.14 -15.11
CA SER A 75 8.28 5.75 -15.57
C SER A 75 8.93 4.84 -14.53
N MET A 76 10.04 5.28 -13.92
CA MET A 76 10.72 4.53 -12.86
C MET A 76 9.84 4.36 -11.61
N ILE A 77 9.14 5.41 -11.18
CA ILE A 77 8.27 5.37 -10.00
C ILE A 77 7.08 4.44 -10.25
N THR A 78 6.48 4.51 -11.45
CA THR A 78 5.42 3.59 -11.88
C THR A 78 5.89 2.15 -11.84
N ALA A 79 7.04 1.86 -12.46
CA ALA A 79 7.62 0.51 -12.44
C ALA A 79 7.89 -0.02 -11.02
N ILE A 80 8.40 0.83 -10.11
CA ILE A 80 8.59 0.46 -8.70
C ILE A 80 7.26 0.11 -8.01
N ARG A 81 6.21 0.90 -8.25
CA ARG A 81 4.87 0.64 -7.68
C ARG A 81 4.28 -0.67 -8.20
N GLU A 82 4.39 -0.93 -9.49
CA GLU A 82 3.94 -2.17 -10.11
C GLU A 82 4.70 -3.38 -9.56
N LEU A 83 6.03 -3.31 -9.46
CA LEU A 83 6.85 -4.37 -8.89
C LEU A 83 6.50 -4.65 -7.42
N ARG A 84 6.23 -3.60 -6.62
CA ARG A 84 5.75 -3.78 -5.24
C ARG A 84 4.40 -4.49 -5.20
N ALA A 85 3.46 -4.11 -6.06
CA ALA A 85 2.16 -4.78 -6.13
C ALA A 85 2.31 -6.27 -6.51
N GLN A 86 3.23 -6.59 -7.43
CA GLN A 86 3.56 -7.97 -7.78
C GLN A 86 4.18 -8.74 -6.63
N VAL A 87 5.12 -8.13 -5.89
CA VAL A 87 5.72 -8.73 -4.68
C VAL A 87 4.64 -9.03 -3.64
N ASP A 88 3.76 -8.07 -3.35
CA ASP A 88 2.68 -8.25 -2.37
C ASP A 88 1.72 -9.38 -2.80
N GLN A 89 1.38 -9.45 -4.09
CA GLN A 89 0.53 -10.51 -4.63
C GLN A 89 1.21 -11.88 -4.52
N ALA A 90 2.49 -11.98 -4.87
CA ALA A 90 3.25 -13.21 -4.76
C ALA A 90 3.38 -13.67 -3.29
N GLN A 91 3.61 -12.74 -2.37
CA GLN A 91 3.66 -13.02 -0.93
C GLN A 91 2.33 -13.54 -0.39
N ARG A 92 1.20 -12.92 -0.77
CA ARG A 92 -0.14 -13.42 -0.41
C ARG A 92 -0.37 -14.85 -0.89
N ARG A 93 -0.07 -15.10 -2.17
CA ARG A 93 -0.23 -16.43 -2.76
C ARG A 93 0.69 -17.48 -2.13
N LEU A 94 1.90 -17.09 -1.75
CA LEU A 94 2.81 -17.96 -1.01
C LEU A 94 2.23 -18.29 0.37
N ALA A 95 1.71 -17.30 1.09
CA ALA A 95 1.08 -17.50 2.39
C ALA A 95 -0.15 -18.42 2.32
N GLU A 96 -0.93 -18.35 1.24
CA GLU A 96 -2.08 -19.24 0.99
C GLU A 96 -1.67 -20.69 0.68
N LEU A 97 -0.61 -20.89 -0.12
CA LEU A 97 -0.20 -22.22 -0.59
C LEU A 97 0.67 -22.98 0.41
N THR A 98 1.47 -22.26 1.21
CA THR A 98 2.47 -22.87 2.09
C THR A 98 1.87 -23.85 3.11
N PRO A 99 0.72 -23.56 3.77
CA PRO A 99 0.09 -24.50 4.68
C PRO A 99 -0.29 -25.83 4.05
N SER A 100 -0.93 -25.78 2.87
CA SER A 100 -1.34 -26.99 2.15
C SER A 100 -0.13 -27.80 1.71
N ALA A 101 0.97 -27.14 1.30
CA ALA A 101 2.20 -27.80 0.95
C ALA A 101 2.84 -28.50 2.17
N LEU A 102 2.95 -27.81 3.31
CA LEU A 102 3.47 -28.41 4.55
C LEU A 102 2.63 -29.63 5.00
N HIS A 103 1.31 -29.54 4.92
CA HIS A 103 0.44 -30.68 5.25
C HIS A 103 0.67 -31.88 4.33
N ALA A 104 0.81 -31.64 3.02
CA ALA A 104 1.09 -32.71 2.06
C ALA A 104 2.46 -33.37 2.31
N LEU A 105 3.51 -32.58 2.57
CA LEU A 105 4.85 -33.10 2.86
C LEU A 105 4.89 -33.88 4.19
N ASP A 106 4.20 -33.42 5.22
CA ASP A 106 4.08 -34.13 6.49
C ASP A 106 3.35 -35.46 6.33
N SER A 107 2.32 -35.53 5.47
CA SER A 107 1.59 -36.77 5.17
C SER A 107 2.44 -37.82 4.44
N GLU A 108 3.49 -37.38 3.73
CA GLU A 108 4.52 -38.23 3.10
C GLU A 108 5.65 -38.61 4.09
N GLY A 109 5.59 -38.11 5.33
CA GLY A 109 6.53 -38.43 6.41
C GLY A 109 7.87 -37.69 6.33
N LEU A 110 7.93 -36.56 5.62
CA LEU A 110 9.17 -35.77 5.52
C LEU A 110 9.55 -35.15 6.87
N SER A 111 10.86 -35.04 7.10
CA SER A 111 11.36 -34.32 8.25
C SER A 111 11.24 -32.80 8.03
N VAL A 112 11.11 -32.02 9.11
CA VAL A 112 11.09 -30.54 9.07
C VAL A 112 12.28 -29.95 8.31
N ARG A 113 13.42 -30.64 8.34
CA ARG A 113 14.63 -30.23 7.61
C ARG A 113 14.47 -30.40 6.10
N ASP A 114 13.88 -31.51 5.67
CA ASP A 114 13.67 -31.78 4.25
C ASP A 114 12.57 -30.87 3.68
N GLU A 115 11.52 -30.59 4.46
CA GLU A 115 10.48 -29.64 4.07
C GLU A 115 11.03 -28.23 3.85
N ALA A 116 11.90 -27.77 4.75
CA ALA A 116 12.54 -26.48 4.64
C ALA A 116 13.40 -26.38 3.37
N GLU A 117 14.17 -27.42 3.05
CA GLU A 117 14.96 -27.50 1.82
C GLU A 117 14.05 -27.48 0.57
N VAL A 118 12.99 -28.30 0.56
CA VAL A 118 12.05 -28.40 -0.57
C VAL A 118 11.30 -27.09 -0.82
N LEU A 119 10.88 -26.41 0.25
CA LEU A 119 10.11 -25.17 0.16
C LEU A 119 10.99 -23.91 0.08
N GLY A 120 12.31 -24.04 0.21
CA GLY A 120 13.23 -22.90 0.26
C GLY A 120 13.00 -22.00 1.48
N LEU A 121 12.57 -22.59 2.60
CA LEU A 121 12.29 -21.91 3.86
C LEU A 121 13.37 -22.20 4.90
N SER A 122 13.47 -21.35 5.92
CA SER A 122 14.30 -21.69 7.09
C SER A 122 13.59 -22.72 7.98
N HIS A 123 14.36 -23.54 8.70
CA HIS A 123 13.82 -24.49 9.68
C HIS A 123 12.89 -23.80 10.70
N GLN A 124 13.28 -22.61 11.17
CA GLN A 124 12.50 -21.82 12.12
C GLN A 124 11.14 -21.42 11.55
N ARG A 125 11.09 -21.03 10.27
CA ARG A 125 9.84 -20.63 9.62
C ARG A 125 8.90 -21.82 9.43
N VAL A 126 9.42 -22.99 9.07
CA VAL A 126 8.62 -24.23 8.98
C VAL A 126 8.03 -24.60 10.34
N GLN A 127 8.83 -24.56 11.40
CA GLN A 127 8.34 -24.86 12.76
C GLN A 127 7.26 -23.86 13.20
N GLN A 128 7.47 -22.56 12.96
CA GLN A 128 6.49 -21.53 13.27
C GLN A 128 5.15 -21.78 12.55
N LEU A 129 5.19 -22.03 11.23
CA LEU A 129 3.99 -22.25 10.43
C LEU A 129 3.25 -23.53 10.85
N ARG A 130 3.97 -24.59 11.21
CA ARG A 130 3.36 -25.82 11.75
C ARG A 130 2.65 -25.56 13.08
N GLN A 131 3.23 -24.73 13.96
CA GLN A 131 2.58 -24.35 15.22
C GLN A 131 1.30 -23.53 14.96
N GLU A 132 1.38 -22.52 14.08
CA GLU A 132 0.21 -21.70 13.68
C GLU A 132 -0.94 -22.56 13.11
N LEU A 133 -0.62 -23.65 12.39
CA LEU A 133 -1.62 -24.60 11.86
C LEU A 133 -2.25 -25.53 12.90
N GLN A 134 -1.55 -25.82 13.99
CA GLN A 134 -2.09 -26.63 15.10
C GLN A 134 -3.01 -25.80 16.01
N ASP A 135 -2.79 -24.49 16.05
CA ASP A 135 -3.52 -23.54 16.90
C ASP A 135 -4.76 -22.93 16.18
N ALA A 136 -4.94 -23.19 14.88
CA ALA A 136 -6.04 -22.71 14.03
C ALA A 136 -7.18 -23.73 13.91
#